data_AF-A0A924LKK3-F1
#
_entry.id   AF-A0A924LKK3-F1
#
_cell.length_a   1.000
_cell.length_b   1.000
_cell.length_c   1.000
_cell.angle_alpha   90.00
_cell.angle_beta   90.00
_cell.angle_gamma   90.00
#
_symmetry.space_group_name_H-M   'P 1'
#
loop_
_entity.id
_entity.type
_entity.pdbx_description
1 polymer ?
#
loop_
_entity_poly.entity_id
_entity_poly.type
_entity_poly.pdbx_seq_one_letter_code
_entity_poly.pdbx_strand_id
1 'polypeptide(L)'
;MGATLAHYAAAGARVTLVTCTLGQLGEVMVPQLAHLSPDQLGEHRRGELAAAMAELGVSDHRLLAGGRWRDSGMVWVGPGIAGVAPDADPRSFALADVDEAAAALVDVITQVRPRAVVTYDPAGGYGHPDHVQAHRVTMRAVALAGAQGAPVAKVYWVRTPRSWAQRERTALQANHPASMTVRALEDPMPSVVADDEVVTTAVEAREQLGRKLAALRAHATQVRVEGEVLALSDGVAQAVRATEGFELVVGPLGPTGDGGRERDLLA
;
A
#
# COMPACT_ATOMS: atom_id res chain seq x y z
N MET A 1 3.23 -1.50 3.43
CA MET A 1 3.31 -2.79 4.14
C MET A 1 4.66 -3.49 3.92
N GLY A 2 5.77 -2.75 3.79
CA GLY A 2 7.06 -3.35 3.42
C GLY A 2 7.65 -4.24 4.51
N ALA A 3 7.46 -3.88 5.79
CA ALA A 3 7.98 -4.66 6.91
C ALA A 3 7.23 -5.99 7.03
N THR A 4 5.90 -5.96 6.87
CA THR A 4 5.05 -7.16 6.88
C THR A 4 5.41 -8.12 5.74
N LEU A 5 5.58 -7.60 4.51
CA LEU A 5 5.98 -8.44 3.37
C LEU A 5 7.34 -9.12 3.61
N ALA A 6 8.33 -8.35 4.06
CA ALA A 6 9.65 -8.89 4.38
C ALA A 6 9.63 -9.90 5.54
N HIS A 7 8.78 -9.68 6.55
CA HIS A 7 8.60 -10.59 7.68
C HIS A 7 8.12 -11.97 7.21
N TYR A 8 7.05 -12.02 6.44
CA TYR A 8 6.52 -13.28 5.93
C TYR A 8 7.47 -13.95 4.92
N ALA A 9 8.12 -13.18 4.04
CA ALA A 9 9.11 -13.72 3.11
C ALA A 9 10.30 -14.33 3.84
N ALA A 10 10.84 -13.65 4.87
CA ALA A 10 11.93 -14.17 5.70
C ALA A 10 11.53 -15.40 6.52
N ALA A 11 10.26 -15.49 6.92
CA ALA A 11 9.70 -16.67 7.59
C ALA A 11 9.41 -17.85 6.64
N GLY A 12 9.71 -17.72 5.33
CA GLY A 12 9.50 -18.76 4.33
C GLY A 12 8.06 -18.89 3.83
N ALA A 13 7.17 -17.94 4.17
CA ALA A 13 5.84 -17.90 3.60
C ALA A 13 5.88 -17.48 2.12
N ARG A 14 4.97 -18.02 1.32
CA ARG A 14 4.78 -17.55 -0.06
C ARG A 14 4.02 -16.23 -0.04
N VAL A 15 4.69 -15.16 -0.43
CA VAL A 15 4.13 -13.80 -0.50
C VAL A 15 3.98 -13.42 -1.97
N THR A 16 2.76 -13.03 -2.37
CA THR A 16 2.48 -12.51 -3.71
C THR A 16 2.05 -11.04 -3.62
N LEU A 17 2.76 -10.15 -4.33
CA LEU A 17 2.32 -8.76 -4.53
C LEU A 17 1.63 -8.63 -5.90
N VAL A 18 0.41 -8.07 -5.93
CA VAL A 18 -0.25 -7.68 -7.18
C VAL A 18 -0.31 -6.16 -7.25
N THR A 19 0.30 -5.60 -8.29
CA THR A 19 0.32 -4.16 -8.57
C THR A 19 -0.63 -3.86 -9.73
N CYS A 20 -1.59 -2.95 -9.51
CA CYS A 20 -2.66 -2.70 -10.49
C CYS A 20 -2.21 -1.82 -11.68
N THR A 21 -1.32 -0.85 -11.43
CA THR A 21 -0.82 0.10 -12.44
C THR A 21 0.67 0.36 -12.23
N LEU A 22 1.36 0.89 -13.24
CA LEU A 22 2.80 1.19 -13.17
C LEU A 22 3.12 2.60 -12.64
N GLY A 23 2.11 3.39 -12.28
CA GLY A 23 2.32 4.73 -11.76
C GLY A 23 2.79 5.73 -12.84
N GLN A 24 2.26 5.62 -14.06
CA GLN A 24 2.66 6.44 -15.20
C GLN A 24 2.45 7.95 -15.00
N LEU A 25 1.57 8.36 -14.09
CA LEU A 25 1.20 9.75 -13.85
C LEU A 25 1.76 10.31 -12.52
N GLY A 26 2.63 9.57 -11.85
CA GLY A 26 3.31 10.04 -10.64
C GLY A 26 4.34 11.14 -10.94
N GLU A 27 4.53 12.05 -9.99
CA GLU A 27 5.60 13.05 -10.03
C GLU A 27 6.98 12.38 -9.96
N VAL A 28 8.00 13.01 -10.55
CA VAL A 28 9.37 12.48 -10.60
C VAL A 28 10.31 13.32 -9.75
N MET A 29 10.80 12.76 -8.65
CA MET A 29 11.70 13.45 -7.71
C MET A 29 13.16 13.52 -8.18
N VAL A 30 13.53 12.77 -9.22
CA VAL A 30 14.89 12.71 -9.76
C VAL A 30 14.96 13.60 -11.02
N PRO A 31 15.61 14.78 -10.97
CA PRO A 31 15.60 15.73 -12.09
C PRO A 31 16.10 15.15 -13.41
N GLN A 32 17.06 14.22 -13.35
CA GLN A 32 17.62 13.55 -14.52
C GLN A 32 16.61 12.68 -15.25
N LEU A 33 15.51 12.27 -14.59
CA LEU A 33 14.46 11.42 -15.14
C LEU A 33 13.16 12.20 -15.43
N ALA A 34 13.11 13.50 -15.17
CA ALA A 34 11.93 14.33 -15.41
C ALA A 34 11.54 14.45 -16.91
N HIS A 35 12.42 14.03 -17.81
CA HIS A 35 12.19 14.04 -19.26
C HIS A 35 11.42 12.81 -19.77
N LEU A 36 11.21 11.79 -18.93
CA LEU A 36 10.51 10.56 -19.33
C LEU A 36 9.04 10.84 -19.63
N SER A 37 8.54 10.28 -20.73
CA SER A 37 7.10 10.23 -20.97
C SER A 37 6.39 9.33 -19.95
N PRO A 38 5.06 9.44 -19.77
CA PRO A 38 4.32 8.56 -18.85
C PRO A 38 4.56 7.07 -19.06
N ASP A 39 4.69 6.62 -20.32
CA ASP A 39 4.95 5.21 -20.64
C ASP A 39 6.39 4.81 -20.29
N GLN A 40 7.35 5.68 -20.57
CA GLN A 40 8.76 5.44 -20.20
C GLN A 40 8.93 5.45 -18.67
N LEU A 41 8.20 6.32 -17.96
CA LEU A 41 8.18 6.37 -16.50
C LEU A 41 7.58 5.08 -15.93
N GLY A 42 6.47 4.60 -16.48
CA GLY A 42 5.87 3.33 -16.05
C GLY A 42 6.85 2.15 -16.18
N GLU A 43 7.58 2.07 -17.30
CA GLU A 43 8.57 1.00 -17.48
C GLU A 43 9.79 1.18 -16.57
N HIS A 44 10.24 2.41 -16.33
CA HIS A 44 11.28 2.69 -15.33
C HIS A 44 10.84 2.22 -13.93
N ARG A 45 9.61 2.55 -13.52
CA ARG A 45 9.03 2.17 -12.23
C ARG A 45 8.78 0.67 -12.10
N ARG A 46 8.62 -0.06 -13.20
CA ARG A 46 8.65 -1.54 -13.18
C ARG A 46 9.99 -2.05 -12.65
N GLY A 47 11.09 -1.44 -13.07
CA GLY A 47 12.44 -1.74 -12.58
C GLY A 47 12.62 -1.39 -11.10
N GLU A 48 12.15 -0.22 -10.68
CA GLU A 48 12.15 0.18 -9.27
C GLU A 48 11.35 -0.78 -8.38
N LEU A 49 10.16 -1.20 -8.85
CA LEU A 49 9.34 -2.19 -8.16
C LEU A 49 10.07 -3.53 -8.03
N ALA A 50 10.69 -4.02 -9.10
CA ALA A 50 11.44 -5.28 -9.06
C ALA A 50 12.62 -5.20 -8.07
N ALA A 51 13.36 -4.09 -8.05
CA ALA A 51 14.43 -3.86 -7.09
C ALA A 51 13.90 -3.80 -5.65
N ALA A 52 12.79 -3.09 -5.41
CA ALA A 52 12.15 -3.03 -4.11
C ALA A 52 11.70 -4.42 -3.62
N MET A 53 11.12 -5.23 -4.50
CA MET A 53 10.70 -6.59 -4.16
C MET A 53 11.90 -7.50 -3.84
N ALA A 54 13.01 -7.35 -4.56
CA ALA A 54 14.26 -8.05 -4.26
C ALA A 54 14.78 -7.72 -2.85
N GLU A 55 14.76 -6.45 -2.44
CA GLU A 55 15.15 -6.02 -1.08
C GLU A 55 14.23 -6.63 0.01
N LEU A 56 12.92 -6.73 -0.26
CA LEU A 56 11.98 -7.34 0.67
C LEU A 56 12.07 -8.88 0.68
N GLY A 57 12.69 -9.50 -0.32
CA GLY A 57 12.71 -10.96 -0.52
C GLY A 57 11.40 -11.52 -1.10
N VAL A 58 10.59 -10.68 -1.74
CA VAL A 58 9.33 -11.08 -2.39
C VAL A 58 9.62 -11.47 -3.84
N SER A 59 9.57 -12.76 -4.14
CA SER A 59 9.86 -13.27 -5.49
C SER A 59 8.65 -13.34 -6.42
N ASP A 60 7.43 -13.42 -5.88
CA ASP A 60 6.19 -13.41 -6.66
C ASP A 60 5.58 -12.00 -6.63
N HIS A 61 5.91 -11.18 -7.62
CA HIS A 61 5.29 -9.88 -7.82
C HIS A 61 4.77 -9.75 -9.25
N ARG A 62 3.52 -9.31 -9.39
CA ARG A 62 2.77 -9.37 -10.65
C ARG A 62 2.11 -8.04 -10.96
N LEU A 63 1.96 -7.76 -12.25
CA LEU A 63 1.04 -6.72 -12.70
C LEU A 63 -0.33 -7.33 -12.95
N LEU A 64 -1.38 -6.70 -12.44
CA LEU A 64 -2.75 -7.14 -12.68
C LEU A 64 -3.04 -7.12 -14.18
N ALA A 65 -3.52 -8.26 -14.71
CA ALA A 65 -3.72 -8.47 -16.15
C ALA A 65 -2.52 -8.06 -17.03
N GLY A 66 -1.28 -8.24 -16.54
CA GLY A 66 -0.06 -7.88 -17.27
C GLY A 66 0.19 -6.37 -17.38
N GLY A 67 -0.49 -5.53 -16.59
CA GLY A 67 -0.38 -4.07 -16.65
C GLY A 67 -1.34 -3.43 -17.65
N ARG A 68 -2.52 -4.05 -17.85
CA ARG A 68 -3.53 -3.60 -18.82
C ARG A 68 -4.04 -2.18 -18.55
N TRP A 69 -4.17 -1.80 -17.29
CA TRP A 69 -4.71 -0.50 -16.90
C TRP A 69 -3.62 0.52 -16.63
N ARG A 70 -3.92 1.76 -17.00
CA ARG A 70 -3.05 2.92 -16.75
C ARG A 70 -3.29 3.46 -15.35
N ASP A 71 -2.25 4.04 -14.76
CA ASP A 71 -2.38 4.92 -13.60
C ASP A 71 -3.42 6.02 -13.91
N SER A 72 -4.35 6.20 -12.99
CA SER A 72 -5.42 7.20 -13.13
C SER A 72 -4.97 8.61 -12.79
N GLY A 73 -3.82 8.75 -12.13
CA GLY A 73 -3.44 10.01 -11.49
C GLY A 73 -4.46 10.40 -10.43
N MET A 74 -4.37 11.66 -9.98
CA MET A 74 -5.31 12.20 -9.01
C MET A 74 -5.41 13.72 -9.13
N VAL A 75 -6.51 14.25 -8.61
CA VAL A 75 -6.66 15.67 -8.26
C VAL A 75 -7.06 15.81 -6.80
N TRP A 76 -6.67 16.91 -6.17
CA TRP A 76 -7.15 17.25 -4.83
C TRP A 76 -8.57 17.82 -4.93
N VAL A 77 -9.54 17.10 -4.37
CA VAL A 77 -10.96 17.52 -4.33
C VAL A 77 -11.35 18.15 -3.00
N GLY A 78 -10.44 18.09 -2.02
CA GLY A 78 -10.55 18.74 -0.72
C GLY A 78 -9.25 18.59 0.09
N PRO A 79 -9.14 19.24 1.26
CA PRO A 79 -7.96 19.11 2.12
C PRO A 79 -7.69 17.66 2.53
N GLY A 80 -6.60 17.08 2.01
CA GLY A 80 -6.22 15.69 2.29
C GLY A 80 -7.10 14.63 1.61
N ILE A 81 -7.95 15.02 0.66
CA ILE A 81 -8.84 14.12 -0.08
C ILE A 81 -8.49 14.18 -1.57
N ALA A 82 -7.91 13.08 -2.07
CA ALA A 82 -7.70 12.87 -3.49
C ALA A 82 -8.96 12.33 -4.17
N GLY A 83 -9.06 12.52 -5.49
CA GLY A 83 -10.17 12.04 -6.31
C GLY A 83 -9.79 11.91 -7.78
N VAL A 84 -10.72 11.37 -8.57
CA VAL A 84 -10.55 11.13 -10.01
C VAL A 84 -10.54 12.47 -10.74
N ALA A 85 -9.58 12.67 -11.64
CA ALA A 85 -9.57 13.84 -12.52
C ALA A 85 -10.79 13.80 -13.46
N PRO A 86 -11.50 14.92 -13.68
CA PRO A 86 -12.66 14.95 -14.58
C PRO A 86 -12.35 14.49 -16.02
N ASP A 87 -11.10 14.62 -16.44
CA ASP A 87 -10.55 14.29 -17.76
C ASP A 87 -9.66 13.02 -17.74
N ALA A 88 -9.84 12.14 -16.74
CA ALA A 88 -9.08 10.90 -16.64
C ALA A 88 -9.17 10.03 -17.91
N ASP A 89 -8.05 9.44 -18.32
CA ASP A 89 -7.97 8.55 -19.49
C ASP A 89 -8.98 7.38 -19.32
N PRO A 90 -9.84 7.08 -20.31
CA PRO A 90 -10.77 5.95 -20.23
C PRO A 90 -10.11 4.58 -19.99
N ARG A 91 -8.80 4.45 -20.25
CA ARG A 91 -7.99 3.25 -19.97
C ARG A 91 -7.41 3.22 -18.55
N SER A 92 -7.70 4.23 -17.74
CA SER A 92 -7.26 4.33 -16.36
C SER A 92 -7.91 3.27 -15.48
N PHE A 93 -7.18 2.83 -14.46
CA PHE A 93 -7.64 1.76 -13.59
C PHE A 93 -8.88 2.15 -12.79
N ALA A 94 -8.95 3.39 -12.29
CA ALA A 94 -10.09 3.89 -11.51
C ALA A 94 -11.41 3.90 -12.30
N LEU A 95 -11.35 3.92 -13.63
CA LEU A 95 -12.52 3.84 -14.52
C LEU A 95 -12.79 2.43 -15.05
N ALA A 96 -11.93 1.46 -14.74
CA ALA A 96 -12.12 0.07 -15.15
C ALA A 96 -13.43 -0.50 -14.60
N ASP A 97 -14.08 -1.35 -15.40
CA ASP A 97 -15.16 -2.18 -14.89
C ASP A 97 -14.65 -3.08 -13.76
N VAL A 98 -15.33 -3.04 -12.61
CA VAL A 98 -14.89 -3.73 -11.40
C VAL A 98 -14.94 -5.25 -11.57
N ASP A 99 -15.93 -5.78 -12.30
CA ASP A 99 -16.05 -7.21 -12.55
C ASP A 99 -14.95 -7.70 -13.50
N GLU A 100 -14.63 -6.93 -14.54
CA GLU A 100 -13.53 -7.23 -15.45
C GLU A 100 -12.17 -7.25 -14.72
N ALA A 101 -11.87 -6.21 -13.94
CA ALA A 101 -10.63 -6.14 -13.19
C ALA A 101 -10.57 -7.19 -12.08
N ALA A 102 -11.70 -7.49 -11.43
CA ALA A 102 -11.79 -8.53 -10.43
C ALA A 102 -11.58 -9.93 -11.02
N ALA A 103 -12.08 -10.21 -12.22
CA ALA A 103 -11.85 -11.49 -12.89
C ALA A 103 -10.34 -11.77 -13.08
N ALA A 104 -9.57 -10.76 -13.49
CA ALA A 104 -8.11 -10.89 -13.59
C ALA A 104 -7.43 -11.17 -12.23
N LEU A 105 -7.98 -10.66 -11.13
CA LEU A 105 -7.47 -10.93 -9.78
C LEU A 105 -7.94 -12.30 -9.26
N VAL A 106 -9.12 -12.78 -9.67
CA VAL A 106 -9.60 -14.14 -9.37
C VAL A 106 -8.64 -15.18 -9.93
N ASP A 107 -8.11 -14.98 -11.14
CA ASP A 107 -7.09 -15.88 -11.72
C ASP A 107 -5.86 -15.99 -10.81
N VAL A 108 -5.42 -14.87 -10.21
CA VAL A 108 -4.29 -14.88 -9.26
C VAL A 108 -4.69 -15.57 -7.96
N ILE A 109 -5.86 -15.26 -7.38
CA ILE A 109 -6.34 -15.87 -6.13
C ILE A 109 -6.50 -17.38 -6.28
N THR A 110 -7.05 -17.85 -7.39
CA THR A 110 -7.24 -19.29 -7.67
C THR A 110 -5.92 -20.01 -7.88
N GLN A 111 -4.93 -19.37 -8.52
CA GLN A 111 -3.59 -19.94 -8.69
C GLN A 111 -2.78 -19.97 -7.37
N VAL A 112 -2.79 -18.87 -6.62
CA VAL A 112 -1.96 -18.71 -5.41
C VAL A 112 -2.59 -19.41 -4.21
N ARG A 113 -3.93 -19.44 -4.13
CA ARG A 113 -4.73 -19.90 -2.99
C ARG A 113 -4.29 -19.23 -1.68
N PRO A 114 -4.33 -17.88 -1.59
CA PRO A 114 -3.82 -17.17 -0.43
C PRO A 114 -4.67 -17.47 0.82
N ARG A 115 -4.01 -17.68 1.97
CA ARG A 115 -4.69 -17.81 3.26
C ARG A 115 -5.18 -16.45 3.78
N ALA A 116 -4.42 -15.39 3.52
CA ALA A 116 -4.77 -14.03 3.84
C ALA A 116 -4.59 -13.13 2.61
N VAL A 117 -5.51 -12.17 2.41
CA VAL A 117 -5.39 -11.09 1.43
C VAL A 117 -5.39 -9.76 2.17
N VAL A 118 -4.50 -8.85 1.77
CA VAL A 118 -4.41 -7.49 2.32
C VAL A 118 -4.63 -6.48 1.19
N THR A 119 -5.47 -5.48 1.43
CA THR A 119 -5.71 -4.40 0.47
C THR A 119 -5.98 -3.08 1.20
N TYR A 120 -6.31 -2.04 0.44
CA TYR A 120 -6.72 -0.76 0.99
C TYR A 120 -8.09 -0.84 1.64
N ASP A 121 -8.39 0.11 2.50
CA ASP A 121 -9.73 0.32 3.00
C ASP A 121 -10.66 0.96 1.95
N PRO A 122 -11.98 1.06 2.23
CA PRO A 122 -12.93 1.63 1.28
C PRO A 122 -12.61 3.05 0.79
N ALA A 123 -11.92 3.87 1.62
CA ALA A 123 -11.52 5.22 1.25
C ALA A 123 -10.13 5.30 0.58
N GLY A 124 -9.45 4.17 0.34
CA GLY A 124 -8.17 4.15 -0.38
C GLY A 124 -7.01 4.80 0.38
N GLY A 125 -7.09 4.87 1.70
CA GLY A 125 -6.10 5.43 2.62
C GLY A 125 -5.98 6.96 2.66
N TYR A 126 -6.05 7.64 1.51
CA TYR A 126 -6.13 9.11 1.43
C TYR A 126 -7.03 9.61 0.28
N GLY A 127 -7.86 8.71 -0.28
CA GLY A 127 -8.76 9.01 -1.39
C GLY A 127 -8.18 8.79 -2.78
N HIS A 128 -6.95 8.30 -2.94
CA HIS A 128 -6.40 8.08 -4.28
C HIS A 128 -7.32 7.16 -5.10
N PRO A 129 -7.70 7.55 -6.33
CA PRO A 129 -8.64 6.80 -7.15
C PRO A 129 -8.26 5.33 -7.33
N ASP A 130 -7.00 5.07 -7.66
CA ASP A 130 -6.51 3.71 -7.85
C ASP A 130 -6.51 2.88 -6.56
N HIS A 131 -6.37 3.51 -5.39
CA HIS A 131 -6.46 2.77 -4.12
C HIS A 131 -7.90 2.38 -3.81
N VAL A 132 -8.85 3.30 -4.03
CA VAL A 132 -10.29 3.02 -3.91
C VAL A 132 -10.70 1.91 -4.87
N GLN A 133 -10.22 1.95 -6.11
CA GLN A 133 -10.50 0.92 -7.08
C GLN A 133 -9.83 -0.41 -6.73
N ALA A 134 -8.57 -0.39 -6.28
CA ALA A 134 -7.88 -1.61 -5.83
C ALA A 134 -8.62 -2.28 -4.67
N HIS A 135 -9.18 -1.48 -3.73
CA HIS A 135 -10.09 -2.00 -2.71
C HIS A 135 -11.32 -2.68 -3.33
N ARG A 136 -12.07 -1.98 -4.20
CA ARG A 136 -13.29 -2.51 -4.84
C ARG A 136 -13.02 -3.82 -5.61
N VAL A 137 -11.98 -3.81 -6.44
CA VAL A 137 -11.54 -4.96 -7.25
C VAL A 137 -11.12 -6.12 -6.35
N THR A 138 -10.37 -5.86 -5.27
CA THR A 138 -9.96 -6.91 -4.34
C THR A 138 -11.15 -7.54 -3.64
N MET A 139 -12.03 -6.73 -3.06
CA MET A 139 -13.20 -7.24 -2.34
C MET A 139 -14.13 -8.04 -3.28
N ARG A 140 -14.31 -7.56 -4.52
CA ARG A 140 -15.07 -8.27 -5.54
C ARG A 140 -14.41 -9.59 -5.94
N ALA A 141 -13.10 -9.60 -6.16
CA ALA A 141 -12.35 -10.80 -6.53
C ALA A 141 -12.38 -11.86 -5.43
N VAL A 142 -12.27 -11.48 -4.16
CA VAL A 142 -12.42 -12.40 -3.02
C VAL A 142 -13.79 -13.08 -3.03
N ALA A 143 -14.86 -12.29 -3.21
CA ALA A 143 -16.22 -12.83 -3.25
C ALA A 143 -16.41 -13.79 -4.45
N LEU A 144 -15.94 -13.42 -5.64
CA LEU A 144 -16.01 -14.24 -6.84
C LEU A 144 -15.20 -15.54 -6.70
N ALA A 145 -13.96 -15.45 -6.20
CA ALA A 145 -13.11 -16.63 -5.97
C ALA A 145 -13.74 -17.58 -4.95
N GLY A 146 -14.36 -17.06 -3.89
CA GLY A 146 -15.12 -17.86 -2.92
C GLY A 146 -16.28 -18.61 -3.57
N ALA A 147 -17.07 -17.94 -4.42
CA ALA A 147 -18.16 -18.57 -5.17
C ALA A 147 -17.66 -19.65 -6.17
N GLN A 148 -16.41 -19.54 -6.63
CA GLN A 148 -15.74 -20.52 -7.50
C GLN A 148 -15.02 -21.64 -6.73
N GLY A 149 -15.23 -21.76 -5.42
CA GLY A 149 -14.62 -22.81 -4.59
C GLY A 149 -13.16 -22.53 -4.18
N ALA A 150 -12.69 -21.29 -4.35
CA ALA A 150 -11.39 -20.81 -3.88
C ALA A 150 -11.54 -19.72 -2.79
N PRO A 151 -12.21 -19.99 -1.66
CA PRO A 151 -12.38 -18.99 -0.60
C PRO A 151 -11.03 -18.58 0.00
N VAL A 152 -10.93 -17.29 0.33
CA VAL A 152 -9.85 -16.70 1.12
C VAL A 152 -10.24 -16.74 2.59
N ALA A 153 -9.38 -17.27 3.46
CA ALA A 153 -9.73 -17.46 4.86
C ALA A 153 -9.81 -16.15 5.64
N LYS A 154 -8.90 -15.20 5.36
CA LYS A 154 -8.86 -13.90 6.03
C LYS A 154 -8.63 -12.76 5.05
N VAL A 155 -9.32 -11.64 5.22
CA VAL A 155 -9.08 -10.40 4.47
C VAL A 155 -8.85 -9.25 5.42
N TYR A 156 -7.84 -8.45 5.13
CA TYR A 156 -7.43 -7.33 5.94
C TYR A 156 -7.36 -6.04 5.13
N TRP A 157 -7.74 -4.93 5.76
CA TRP A 157 -7.44 -3.59 5.26
C TRP A 157 -6.26 -2.99 6.00
N VAL A 158 -5.36 -2.33 5.27
CA VAL A 158 -4.26 -1.57 5.89
C VAL A 158 -4.85 -0.43 6.71
N ARG A 159 -4.46 -0.34 7.98
CA ARG A 159 -4.85 0.73 8.90
C ARG A 159 -3.68 1.22 9.72
N THR A 160 -3.79 2.45 10.22
CA THR A 160 -2.87 2.98 11.22
C THR A 160 -3.68 3.41 12.45
N PRO A 161 -3.40 2.88 13.66
CA PRO A 161 -4.05 3.37 14.87
C PRO A 161 -3.81 4.88 15.05
N ARG A 162 -4.84 5.62 15.44
CA ARG A 162 -4.76 7.07 15.67
C ARG A 162 -3.69 7.42 16.68
N SER A 163 -3.56 6.65 17.75
CA SER A 163 -2.54 6.88 18.77
C SER A 163 -1.11 6.74 18.21
N TRP A 164 -0.90 5.87 17.21
CA TRP A 164 0.40 5.70 16.56
C TRP A 164 0.73 6.90 15.69
N ALA A 165 -0.21 7.28 14.81
CA ALA A 165 -0.06 8.43 13.93
C ALA A 165 0.19 9.74 14.71
N GLN A 166 -0.49 9.92 15.85
CA GLN A 166 -0.26 11.08 16.73
C GLN A 166 1.13 11.07 17.36
N ARG A 167 1.59 9.93 17.91
CA ARG A 167 2.94 9.82 18.48
C ARG A 167 4.02 10.07 17.43
N GLU A 168 3.85 9.54 16.23
CA GLU A 168 4.77 9.77 15.10
C GLU A 168 4.82 11.25 14.71
N ARG A 169 3.66 11.91 14.59
CA ARG A 169 3.61 13.33 14.25
C ARG A 169 4.28 14.19 15.32
N THR A 170 4.04 13.92 16.60
CA THR A 170 4.72 14.60 17.72
C THR A 170 6.23 14.38 17.67
N ALA A 171 6.69 13.15 17.41
CA ALA A 171 8.11 12.85 17.31
C ALA A 171 8.77 13.60 16.13
N LEU A 172 8.12 13.66 14.98
CA LEU A 172 8.60 14.40 13.80
C LEU A 172 8.64 15.91 14.03
N GLN A 173 7.66 16.47 14.75
CA GLN A 173 7.70 17.89 15.14
C GLN A 173 8.89 18.21 16.04
N ALA A 174 9.22 17.30 16.96
CA ALA A 174 10.39 17.45 17.81
C ALA A 174 11.71 17.26 17.05
N ASN A 175 11.74 16.32 16.09
CA ASN A 175 12.94 15.98 15.34
C ASN A 175 12.60 15.37 13.96
N HIS A 176 12.93 16.10 12.89
CA HIS A 176 12.86 15.62 11.50
C HIS A 176 14.09 16.10 10.72
N PRO A 177 14.43 15.46 9.59
CA PRO A 177 15.50 15.93 8.73
C PRO A 177 15.24 17.36 8.22
N ALA A 178 16.26 18.22 8.26
CA ALA A 178 16.14 19.62 7.85
C ALA A 178 15.75 19.81 6.36
N SER A 179 15.84 18.75 5.56
CA SER A 179 15.45 18.71 4.16
C SER A 179 13.94 18.50 3.94
N MET A 180 13.16 18.28 5.00
CA MET A 180 11.74 17.91 4.97
C MET A 180 10.92 18.88 5.82
N THR A 181 9.61 18.93 5.56
CA THR A 181 8.64 19.64 6.40
C THR A 181 7.81 18.65 7.21
N VAL A 182 7.10 19.13 8.24
CA VAL A 182 6.21 18.29 9.05
C VAL A 182 4.84 18.95 9.11
N ARG A 183 3.79 18.13 9.01
CA ARG A 183 2.40 18.58 9.17
C ARG A 183 2.15 19.11 10.58
N ALA A 184 1.25 20.09 10.69
CA ALA A 184 0.82 20.63 11.97
C ALA A 184 0.08 19.54 12.79
N LEU A 185 0.05 19.64 14.12
CA LEU A 185 -0.60 18.60 14.95
C LEU A 185 -2.10 18.53 14.66
N GLU A 186 -2.69 19.69 14.38
CA GLU A 186 -4.09 19.92 14.04
C GLU A 186 -4.45 19.55 12.61
N ASP A 187 -3.48 19.33 11.72
CA ASP A 187 -3.76 18.93 10.34
C ASP A 187 -4.58 17.64 10.32
N PRO A 188 -5.56 17.49 9.42
CA PRO A 188 -6.36 16.28 9.34
C PRO A 188 -5.48 15.05 9.12
N MET A 189 -5.86 13.93 9.74
CA MET A 189 -5.26 12.63 9.48
C MET A 189 -5.88 12.02 8.22
N PRO A 190 -5.09 11.31 7.39
CA PRO A 190 -5.62 10.60 6.22
C PRO A 190 -6.55 9.45 6.66
N SER A 191 -7.43 8.98 5.76
CA SER A 191 -8.48 7.98 6.07
C SER A 191 -7.93 6.59 6.45
N VAL A 192 -6.66 6.30 6.15
CA VAL A 192 -5.97 5.10 6.66
C VAL A 192 -5.81 5.12 8.18
N VAL A 193 -5.83 6.30 8.79
CA VAL A 193 -5.77 6.47 10.24
C VAL A 193 -7.16 6.27 10.82
N ALA A 194 -7.32 5.21 11.61
CA ALA A 194 -8.57 4.84 12.26
C ALA A 194 -8.42 4.90 13.78
N ASP A 195 -9.53 4.88 14.50
CA ASP A 195 -9.50 4.74 15.95
C ASP A 195 -8.83 3.41 16.35
N ASP A 196 -8.18 3.40 17.51
CA ASP A 196 -7.27 2.32 17.90
C ASP A 196 -7.98 0.95 17.94
N GLU A 197 -9.26 0.93 18.31
CA GLU A 197 -10.12 -0.24 18.46
C GLU A 197 -10.53 -0.86 17.11
N VAL A 198 -10.50 -0.08 16.02
CA VAL A 198 -10.78 -0.58 14.66
C VAL A 198 -9.62 -1.44 14.15
N VAL A 199 -8.40 -1.18 14.64
CA VAL A 199 -7.20 -1.92 14.21
C VAL A 199 -7.08 -3.20 15.02
N THR A 200 -7.55 -4.30 14.44
CA THR A 200 -7.62 -5.62 15.07
C THR A 200 -6.29 -6.38 15.07
N THR A 201 -5.34 -5.99 14.22
CA THR A 201 -4.12 -6.77 13.97
C THR A 201 -2.91 -5.86 13.77
N ALA A 202 -1.77 -6.23 14.33
CA ALA A 202 -0.53 -5.48 14.23
C ALA A 202 0.66 -6.43 14.01
N VAL A 203 1.35 -6.30 12.88
CA VAL A 203 2.57 -7.05 12.61
C VAL A 203 3.77 -6.18 12.96
N GLU A 204 4.50 -6.58 14.01
CA GLU A 204 5.75 -5.94 14.42
C GLU A 204 6.94 -6.69 13.81
N ALA A 205 7.68 -6.02 12.93
CA ALA A 205 8.81 -6.61 12.20
C ALA A 205 10.05 -5.69 12.23
N ARG A 206 10.52 -5.36 13.44
CA ARG A 206 11.66 -4.45 13.68
C ARG A 206 12.94 -4.95 13.04
N GLU A 207 13.15 -6.26 13.04
CA GLU A 207 14.27 -6.94 12.38
C GLU A 207 14.27 -6.74 10.86
N GLN A 208 13.11 -6.45 10.25
CA GLN A 208 12.96 -6.24 8.80
C GLN A 208 12.99 -4.77 8.39
N LEU A 209 13.12 -3.82 9.34
CA LEU A 209 13.07 -2.39 9.00
C LEU A 209 14.18 -1.99 8.02
N GLY A 210 15.37 -2.60 8.11
CA GLY A 210 16.45 -2.38 7.16
C GLY A 210 16.06 -2.71 5.71
N ARG A 211 15.38 -3.84 5.50
CA ARG A 211 14.86 -4.25 4.18
C ARG A 211 13.77 -3.31 3.69
N LYS A 212 12.85 -2.90 4.57
CA LYS A 212 11.82 -1.89 4.23
C LYS A 212 12.45 -0.57 3.78
N LEU A 213 13.48 -0.08 4.48
CA LEU A 213 14.20 1.13 4.11
C LEU A 213 14.92 0.99 2.77
N ALA A 214 15.56 -0.15 2.51
CA ALA A 214 16.20 -0.42 1.22
C ALA A 214 15.18 -0.47 0.07
N ALA A 215 14.05 -1.14 0.27
CA ALA A 215 12.96 -1.19 -0.70
C ALA A 215 12.35 0.18 -0.98
N LEU A 216 12.19 1.03 0.04
CA LEU A 216 11.76 2.42 -0.15
C LEU A 216 12.77 3.23 -0.97
N ARG A 217 14.08 3.05 -0.74
CA ARG A 217 15.13 3.71 -1.53
C ARG A 217 15.19 3.24 -2.98
N ALA A 218 14.76 2.01 -3.26
CA ALA A 218 14.68 1.49 -4.64
C ALA A 218 13.64 2.23 -5.48
N HIS A 219 12.65 2.88 -4.86
CA HIS A 219 11.70 3.79 -5.52
C HIS A 219 12.23 5.22 -5.61
N ALA A 220 13.43 5.39 -6.17
CA ALA A 220 14.16 6.66 -6.17
C ALA A 220 13.38 7.82 -6.84
N THR A 221 12.54 7.53 -7.84
CA THR A 221 11.70 8.55 -8.47
C THR A 221 10.56 9.04 -7.58
N GLN A 222 10.18 8.31 -6.53
CA GLN A 222 8.98 8.56 -5.73
C GLN A 222 9.25 8.83 -4.24
N VAL A 223 10.37 8.33 -3.70
CA VAL A 223 10.62 8.32 -2.26
C VAL A 223 12.05 8.75 -1.97
N ARG A 224 12.18 9.74 -1.09
CA ARG A 224 13.45 10.07 -0.43
C ARG A 224 13.45 9.51 0.98
N VAL A 225 14.53 8.87 1.39
CA VAL A 225 14.68 8.27 2.74
C VAL A 225 15.92 8.83 3.44
N GLU A 226 15.73 9.40 4.63
CA GLU A 226 16.80 9.91 5.50
C GLU A 226 16.61 9.32 6.92
N GLY A 227 17.52 8.44 7.33
CA GLY A 227 17.33 7.67 8.56
C GLY A 227 16.09 6.76 8.48
N GLU A 228 15.22 6.85 9.50
CA GLU A 228 13.91 6.17 9.56
C GLU A 228 12.75 7.12 9.19
N VAL A 229 13.03 8.13 8.36
CA VAL A 229 12.04 9.10 7.86
C VAL A 229 12.04 9.07 6.32
N LEU A 230 10.85 9.08 5.73
CA LEU A 230 10.66 9.22 4.29
C LEU A 230 9.94 10.54 3.96
N ALA A 231 10.11 11.02 2.74
CA ALA A 231 9.24 12.02 2.13
C ALA A 231 8.93 11.63 0.68
N LEU A 232 7.75 12.04 0.22
CA LEU A 232 7.36 11.97 -1.19
C LEU A 232 7.74 13.30 -1.87
N SER A 233 7.17 13.56 -3.05
CA SER A 233 7.41 14.80 -3.80
C SER A 233 6.91 16.06 -3.08
N ASP A 234 5.94 15.92 -2.17
CA ASP A 234 5.46 17.01 -1.30
C ASP A 234 6.47 17.46 -0.24
N GLY A 235 7.56 16.71 -0.06
CA GLY A 235 8.61 17.01 0.92
C GLY A 235 8.19 16.82 2.37
N VAL A 236 7.00 16.25 2.62
CA VAL A 236 6.46 16.07 3.97
C VAL A 236 7.03 14.79 4.59
N ALA A 237 7.66 14.93 5.75
CA ALA A 237 8.24 13.85 6.52
C ALA A 237 7.17 12.88 7.03
N GLN A 238 7.46 11.59 6.90
CA GLN A 238 6.65 10.48 7.40
C GLN A 238 7.58 9.46 8.07
N ALA A 239 7.18 8.96 9.24
CA ALA A 239 7.95 7.97 9.96
C ALA A 239 7.89 6.60 9.26
N VAL A 240 9.04 5.96 9.07
CA VAL A 240 9.13 4.59 8.55
C VAL A 240 8.98 3.61 9.71
N ARG A 241 7.75 3.12 9.92
CA ARG A 241 7.48 2.16 11.00
C ARG A 241 7.98 0.74 10.73
N ALA A 242 8.42 0.07 11.78
CA ALA A 242 8.57 -1.39 11.85
C ALA A 242 7.24 -2.13 12.06
N THR A 243 6.28 -1.48 12.73
CA THR A 243 4.98 -2.08 13.04
C THR A 243 3.91 -1.56 12.09
N GLU A 244 3.18 -2.48 11.44
CA GLU A 244 2.15 -2.16 10.47
C GLU A 244 0.79 -2.71 10.96
N GLY A 245 -0.24 -1.87 10.87
CA GLY A 245 -1.57 -2.16 11.41
C GLY A 245 -2.56 -2.58 10.34
N PHE A 246 -3.54 -3.38 10.74
CA PHE A 246 -4.56 -3.95 9.87
C PHE A 246 -5.90 -4.09 10.59
N GLU A 247 -6.98 -3.97 9.83
CA GLU A 247 -8.36 -4.26 10.24
C GLU A 247 -8.81 -5.55 9.55
N LEU A 248 -9.19 -6.56 10.33
CA LEU A 248 -9.76 -7.81 9.83
C LEU A 248 -11.21 -7.57 9.41
N VAL A 249 -11.54 -7.87 8.14
CA VAL A 249 -12.88 -7.61 7.57
C VAL A 249 -13.58 -8.86 7.05
N VAL A 250 -12.84 -9.94 6.84
CA VAL A 250 -13.39 -11.26 6.49
C VAL A 250 -12.60 -12.31 7.26
N GLY A 251 -13.30 -13.29 7.82
CA GLY A 251 -12.70 -14.39 8.57
C GLY A 251 -12.74 -14.18 10.09
N PRO A 252 -12.45 -15.23 10.87
CA PRO A 252 -12.44 -15.15 12.32
C PRO A 252 -11.18 -14.42 12.83
N LEU A 253 -11.33 -13.66 13.90
CA LEU A 253 -10.20 -13.15 14.68
C LEU A 253 -9.56 -14.33 15.43
N GLY A 254 -8.26 -14.49 15.27
CA GLY A 254 -7.42 -15.44 15.98
C GLY A 254 -7.02 -14.93 17.37
N PRO A 255 -6.07 -15.62 18.03
CA PRO A 255 -5.61 -15.23 19.37
C PRO A 255 -5.02 -13.83 19.41
N THR A 256 -5.48 -13.02 20.35
CA THR A 256 -4.98 -11.67 20.60
C THR A 256 -4.05 -11.66 21.81
N GLY A 257 -2.99 -10.84 21.76
CA GLY A 257 -2.16 -10.58 22.95
C GLY A 257 -2.80 -9.56 23.90
N ASP A 258 -2.06 -9.14 24.93
CA ASP A 258 -2.50 -8.18 25.97
C ASP A 258 -3.02 -6.84 25.44
N GLY A 259 -2.66 -6.47 24.21
CA GLY A 259 -3.12 -5.26 23.52
C GLY A 259 -4.40 -5.43 22.70
N GLY A 260 -5.10 -6.56 22.81
CA GLY A 260 -6.37 -6.83 22.09
C GLY A 260 -6.22 -7.00 20.59
N ARG A 261 -4.99 -7.17 20.08
CA ARG A 261 -4.69 -7.32 18.65
C ARG A 261 -4.04 -8.65 18.35
N GLU A 262 -4.38 -9.22 17.21
CA GLU A 262 -3.59 -10.29 16.60
C GLU A 262 -2.18 -9.77 16.28
N ARG A 263 -1.19 -10.66 16.31
CA ARG A 263 0.21 -10.35 15.95
C ARG A 263 0.66 -11.00 14.65
N ASP A 264 -0.22 -11.78 14.03
CA ASP A 264 0.03 -12.56 12.82
C ASP A 264 -1.25 -12.61 11.97
N LEU A 265 -1.16 -12.15 10.71
CA LEU A 265 -2.23 -12.25 9.71
C LEU A 265 -2.62 -13.70 9.39
N LEU A 266 -1.76 -14.67 9.72
CA LEU A 266 -1.97 -16.11 9.52
C LEU A 266 -2.40 -16.83 10.80
N ALA A 267 -2.67 -16.12 11.90
CA ALA A 267 -3.25 -16.68 13.12
C ALA A 267 -4.57 -17.42 12.82
#